data_AF-X6NGM6-F1
#
_entry.id   AF-X6NGM6-F1
#
_cell.length_a   1.000
_cell.length_b   1.000
_cell.length_c   1.000
_cell.angle_alpha   90.00
_cell.angle_beta   90.00
_cell.angle_gamma   90.00
#
_symmetry.space_group_name_H-M   'P 1'
#
loop_
_entity.id
_entity.type
_entity.pdbx_description
1 polymer ?
#
loop_
_entity_poly.entity_id
_entity_poly.type
_entity_poly.pdbx_seq_one_letter_code
_entity_poly.pdbx_strand_id
1 'polypeptide(L)'
;MKETQKNTSMTMVVCYSITKMMTEHWDFFDKHVKEIFEFMLECSKCKDERLSLEAIDFWSYYAEDETKNTQVLIQFLPKLCHVLIRQIRYTRELLSLIDFASDDCTKVDDTDRDVKPFHYQSRSDAFPSSVDESETDEDETKWNARKAAARTLDFLSNCNDYAIPLLKHIGPLIVESLQSSDDLVLTKTLYSYVHSAHIHIHTHLTFFFLTSTD
;
A
#
# COMPACT_ATOMS: atom_id res chain seq x y z
N MET A 1 -4.30 -20.17 -23.82
CA MET A 1 -3.34 -19.67 -22.82
C MET A 1 -2.41 -18.58 -23.36
N LYS A 2 -1.71 -18.77 -24.50
CA LYS A 2 -0.82 -17.73 -25.06
C LYS A 2 -1.51 -16.41 -25.42
N GLU A 3 -2.73 -16.43 -25.95
CA GLU A 3 -3.49 -15.21 -26.26
C GLU A 3 -3.99 -14.47 -25.02
N THR A 4 -4.45 -15.18 -24.00
CA THR A 4 -4.89 -14.58 -22.72
C THR A 4 -3.73 -13.89 -22.02
N GLN A 5 -2.56 -14.55 -21.97
CA GLN A 5 -1.35 -13.99 -21.38
C GLN A 5 -0.81 -12.79 -22.18
N LYS A 6 -0.87 -12.85 -23.52
CA LYS A 6 -0.54 -11.71 -24.38
C LYS A 6 -1.45 -10.51 -24.11
N ASN A 7 -2.75 -10.74 -23.94
CA ASN A 7 -3.68 -9.67 -23.55
C ASN A 7 -3.34 -9.09 -22.19
N THR A 8 -3.05 -9.91 -21.17
CA THR A 8 -2.66 -9.42 -19.83
C THR A 8 -1.39 -8.58 -19.85
N SER A 9 -0.36 -9.00 -20.61
CA SER A 9 0.86 -8.21 -20.76
C SER A 9 0.60 -6.87 -21.44
N MET A 10 -0.27 -6.82 -22.45
CA MET A 10 -0.67 -5.57 -23.09
C MET A 10 -1.45 -4.66 -22.13
N THR A 11 -2.40 -5.21 -21.37
CA THR A 11 -3.17 -4.47 -20.37
C THR A 11 -2.26 -3.89 -19.29
N MET A 12 -1.25 -4.64 -18.85
CA MET A 12 -0.27 -4.18 -17.87
C MET A 12 0.52 -2.97 -18.36
N VAL A 13 0.99 -2.99 -19.61
CA VAL A 13 1.67 -1.83 -20.23
C VAL A 13 0.73 -0.63 -20.34
N VAL A 14 -0.56 -0.86 -20.64
CA VAL A 14 -1.58 0.21 -20.68
C VAL A 14 -1.80 0.81 -19.30
N CYS A 15 -1.96 -0.01 -18.24
CA CYS A 15 -2.06 0.46 -16.86
C CYS A 15 -0.86 1.32 -16.48
N TYR A 16 0.35 0.80 -16.68
CA TYR A 16 1.58 1.54 -16.37
C TYR A 16 1.67 2.87 -17.13
N SER A 17 1.36 2.85 -18.44
CA SER A 17 1.42 4.05 -19.27
C SER A 17 0.39 5.10 -18.83
N ILE A 18 -0.84 4.69 -18.51
CA ILE A 18 -1.87 5.59 -17.99
C ILE A 18 -1.41 6.22 -16.67
N THR A 19 -0.88 5.42 -15.75
CA THR A 19 -0.36 5.91 -14.47
C THR A 19 0.72 6.98 -14.69
N LYS A 20 1.70 6.72 -15.57
CA LYS A 20 2.77 7.69 -15.88
C LYS A 20 2.26 8.95 -16.59
N MET A 21 1.35 8.81 -17.55
CA MET A 21 0.78 9.97 -18.25
C MET A 21 -0.05 10.84 -17.31
N MET A 22 -0.84 10.24 -16.43
CA MET A 22 -1.66 10.98 -15.47
C MET A 22 -0.82 11.65 -14.37
N THR A 23 0.39 11.17 -14.08
CA THR A 23 1.31 11.86 -13.17
C THR A 23 1.93 13.11 -13.79
N GLU A 24 2.10 13.17 -15.11
CA GLU A 24 2.71 14.32 -15.79
C GLU A 24 1.68 15.32 -16.33
N HIS A 25 0.54 14.83 -16.82
CA HIS A 25 -0.45 15.63 -17.53
C HIS A 25 -1.89 15.23 -17.21
N TRP A 26 -2.37 15.58 -16.02
CA TRP A 26 -3.72 15.20 -15.57
C TRP A 26 -4.84 15.93 -16.35
N ASP A 27 -4.59 17.16 -16.84
CA ASP A 27 -5.59 18.02 -17.50
C ASP A 27 -6.29 17.36 -18.71
N PHE A 28 -5.59 16.48 -19.42
CA PHE A 28 -6.16 15.78 -20.58
C PHE A 28 -7.16 14.69 -20.20
N PHE A 29 -7.13 14.22 -18.95
CA PHE A 29 -7.89 13.07 -18.49
C PHE A 29 -9.15 13.46 -17.70
N ASP A 30 -9.33 14.72 -17.33
CA ASP A 30 -10.44 15.19 -16.49
C ASP A 30 -11.82 14.78 -17.05
N LYS A 31 -11.99 14.80 -18.37
CA LYS A 31 -13.25 14.40 -19.03
C LYS A 31 -13.53 12.90 -19.02
N HIS A 32 -12.51 12.06 -18.88
CA HIS A 32 -12.58 10.60 -18.99
C HIS A 32 -12.09 9.88 -17.72
N VAL A 33 -11.92 10.62 -16.63
CA VAL A 33 -11.33 10.10 -15.38
C VAL A 33 -12.15 8.95 -14.80
N LYS A 34 -13.48 8.97 -14.97
CA LYS A 34 -14.37 7.94 -14.43
C LYS A 34 -14.18 6.61 -15.16
N GLU A 35 -14.07 6.65 -16.48
CA GLU A 35 -13.84 5.48 -17.33
C GLU A 35 -12.46 4.87 -17.05
N ILE A 36 -11.45 5.71 -16.82
CA ILE A 36 -10.11 5.26 -16.42
C ILE A 36 -10.15 4.61 -15.05
N PHE A 37 -10.89 5.18 -14.10
CA PHE A 37 -11.04 4.63 -12.75
C PHE A 37 -11.76 3.28 -12.78
N GLU A 38 -12.79 3.12 -13.61
CA GLU A 38 -13.46 1.84 -13.83
C GLU A 38 -12.51 0.80 -14.41
N PHE A 39 -11.71 1.18 -15.40
CA PHE A 39 -10.69 0.31 -15.99
C PHE A 39 -9.63 -0.11 -14.96
N MET A 40 -9.07 0.84 -14.21
CA MET A 40 -8.08 0.56 -13.16
C MET A 40 -8.66 -0.32 -12.07
N LEU A 41 -9.90 -0.07 -11.63
CA LEU A 41 -10.58 -0.85 -10.61
C LEU A 41 -10.78 -2.31 -11.04
N GLU A 42 -11.07 -2.54 -12.33
CA GLU A 42 -11.19 -3.91 -12.85
C GLU A 42 -9.83 -4.59 -12.95
N CYS A 43 -8.79 -3.85 -13.32
CA CYS A 43 -7.41 -4.36 -13.32
C CYS A 43 -6.93 -4.70 -11.89
N SER A 44 -7.28 -3.90 -10.87
CA SER A 44 -6.97 -4.17 -9.46
C SER A 44 -7.64 -5.44 -8.91
N LYS A 45 -8.68 -5.97 -9.59
CA LYS A 45 -9.34 -7.22 -9.22
C LYS A 45 -8.76 -8.44 -9.94
N CYS A 46 -7.84 -8.25 -10.88
CA CYS A 46 -7.34 -9.30 -11.74
C CYS A 46 -6.68 -10.42 -10.91
N LYS A 47 -6.75 -11.65 -11.42
CA LYS A 47 -6.06 -12.81 -10.83
C LYS A 47 -4.55 -12.77 -11.07
N ASP A 48 -4.11 -12.09 -12.12
CA ASP A 48 -2.69 -11.89 -12.38
C ASP A 48 -2.17 -10.83 -11.40
N GLU A 49 -1.30 -11.26 -10.49
CA GLU A 49 -0.74 -10.42 -9.44
C GLU A 49 0.03 -9.23 -9.99
N ARG A 50 0.73 -9.38 -11.12
CA ARG A 50 1.53 -8.30 -11.72
C ARG A 50 0.62 -7.20 -12.25
N LEU A 51 -0.45 -7.58 -12.95
CA LEU A 51 -1.44 -6.61 -13.41
C LEU A 51 -2.18 -5.95 -12.24
N SER A 52 -2.54 -6.74 -11.22
CA SER A 52 -3.18 -6.22 -10.03
C SER A 52 -2.27 -5.22 -9.29
N LEU A 53 -0.97 -5.48 -9.20
CA LEU A 53 0.01 -4.62 -8.58
C LEU A 53 0.09 -3.27 -9.28
N GLU A 54 0.31 -3.27 -10.60
CA GLU A 54 0.39 -2.03 -11.40
C GLU A 54 -0.89 -1.18 -11.28
N ALA A 55 -2.04 -1.83 -11.26
CA ALA A 55 -3.32 -1.16 -11.10
C ALA A 55 -3.58 -0.67 -9.67
N ILE A 56 -2.98 -1.30 -8.65
CA ILE A 56 -3.11 -0.85 -7.26
C ILE A 56 -2.22 0.37 -7.02
N ASP A 57 -0.99 0.35 -7.53
CA ASP A 57 -0.04 1.48 -7.38
C ASP A 57 -0.59 2.77 -8.00
N PHE A 58 -1.40 2.68 -9.06
CA PHE A 58 -2.13 3.82 -9.63
C PHE A 58 -2.87 4.67 -8.59
N TRP A 59 -3.57 4.03 -7.65
CA TRP A 59 -4.39 4.75 -6.66
C TRP A 59 -3.54 5.57 -5.69
N SER A 60 -2.36 5.06 -5.32
CA SER A 60 -1.38 5.81 -4.52
C SER A 60 -0.91 7.05 -5.28
N TYR A 61 -0.51 6.89 -6.55
CA TYR A 61 -0.04 8.02 -7.38
C TYR A 61 -1.13 9.06 -7.66
N TYR A 62 -2.39 8.64 -7.78
CA TYR A 62 -3.50 9.58 -7.92
C TYR A 62 -3.74 10.35 -6.61
N ALA A 63 -3.73 9.65 -5.47
CA ALA A 63 -3.98 10.28 -4.18
C ALA A 63 -2.85 11.23 -3.76
N GLU A 64 -1.60 10.98 -4.18
CA GLU A 64 -0.41 11.76 -3.81
C GLU A 64 -0.40 13.19 -4.35
N ASP A 65 -1.16 13.45 -5.41
CA ASP A 65 -1.19 14.74 -6.06
C ASP A 65 -2.41 15.56 -5.63
N GLU A 66 -2.15 16.59 -4.82
CA GLU A 66 -3.17 17.52 -4.30
C GLU A 66 -3.86 18.34 -5.40
N THR A 67 -3.29 18.42 -6.62
CA THR A 67 -3.90 19.16 -7.74
C THR A 67 -5.05 18.39 -8.39
N LYS A 68 -5.15 17.08 -8.15
CA LYS A 68 -6.16 16.21 -8.76
C LYS A 68 -7.51 16.30 -8.05
N ASN A 69 -8.58 15.95 -8.77
CA ASN A 69 -9.92 16.01 -8.22
C ASN A 69 -10.17 14.87 -7.21
N THR A 70 -10.06 15.20 -5.92
CA THR A 70 -10.33 14.33 -4.78
C THR A 70 -11.73 13.73 -4.77
N GLN A 71 -12.75 14.48 -5.22
CA GLN A 71 -14.16 14.04 -5.17
C GLN A 71 -14.42 12.83 -6.05
N VAL A 72 -13.69 12.70 -7.15
CA VAL A 72 -13.82 11.53 -8.04
C VAL A 72 -13.34 10.28 -7.31
N LEU A 73 -12.18 10.33 -6.64
CA LEU A 73 -11.68 9.18 -5.88
C LEU A 73 -12.61 8.81 -4.72
N ILE A 74 -13.17 9.80 -4.01
CA ILE A 74 -14.13 9.56 -2.93
C ILE A 74 -15.35 8.78 -3.41
N GLN A 75 -15.86 9.04 -4.63
CA GLN A 75 -16.99 8.29 -5.19
C GLN A 75 -16.65 6.82 -5.48
N PHE A 76 -15.37 6.51 -5.72
CA PHE A 76 -14.89 5.16 -6.01
C PHE A 76 -14.39 4.42 -4.77
N LEU A 77 -14.10 5.12 -3.66
CA LEU A 77 -13.68 4.54 -2.38
C LEU A 77 -14.52 3.32 -1.94
N PRO A 78 -15.87 3.32 -1.99
CA PRO A 78 -16.65 2.16 -1.55
C PRO A 78 -16.28 0.87 -2.30
N LYS A 79 -15.99 0.97 -3.60
CA LYS A 79 -15.57 -0.20 -4.40
C LYS A 79 -14.09 -0.51 -4.19
N LEU A 80 -13.25 0.51 -4.12
CA LEU A 80 -11.81 0.38 -3.94
C LEU A 80 -11.46 -0.27 -2.59
N CYS A 81 -12.11 0.14 -1.50
CA CYS A 81 -11.89 -0.41 -0.16
C CYS A 81 -12.07 -1.93 -0.11
N HIS A 82 -13.12 -2.46 -0.76
CA HIS A 82 -13.32 -3.91 -0.86
C HIS A 82 -12.16 -4.61 -1.56
N VAL A 83 -11.62 -4.01 -2.62
CA VAL A 83 -10.49 -4.57 -3.37
C VAL A 83 -9.22 -4.52 -2.52
N LEU A 84 -8.91 -3.38 -1.90
CA LEU A 84 -7.72 -3.20 -1.07
C LEU A 84 -7.72 -4.16 0.13
N ILE A 85 -8.82 -4.26 0.88
CA ILE A 85 -8.92 -5.18 2.03
C ILE A 85 -8.74 -6.63 1.58
N ARG A 86 -9.31 -7.01 0.44
CA ARG A 86 -9.14 -8.36 -0.10
C ARG A 86 -7.68 -8.66 -0.44
N GLN A 87 -6.96 -7.70 -1.02
CA GLN A 87 -5.56 -7.85 -1.42
C GLN A 87 -4.59 -7.86 -0.23
N ILE A 88 -4.96 -7.23 0.90
CA ILE A 88 -4.14 -7.20 2.12
C ILE A 88 -4.15 -8.57 2.85
N ARG A 89 -5.09 -9.47 2.54
CA ARG A 89 -5.17 -10.82 3.15
C ARG A 89 -3.99 -11.70 2.72
N TYR A 90 -3.35 -12.39 3.67
CA TYR A 90 -2.35 -13.42 3.40
C TYR A 90 -3.14 -14.63 2.94
N THR A 91 -2.70 -15.22 1.83
CA THR A 91 -3.21 -16.49 1.37
C THR A 91 -2.59 -17.62 2.19
N ARG A 92 -3.17 -18.83 2.14
CA ARG A 92 -2.64 -19.98 2.89
C ARG A 92 -1.22 -20.34 2.45
N GLU A 93 -0.92 -20.15 1.17
CA GLU A 93 0.39 -20.38 0.59
C GLU A 93 1.41 -19.39 1.18
N LEU A 94 1.03 -18.11 1.30
CA LEU A 94 1.90 -17.10 1.89
C LEU A 94 2.09 -17.31 3.39
N LEU A 95 1.05 -17.76 4.11
CA LEU A 95 1.16 -18.15 5.51
C LEU A 95 2.09 -19.34 5.73
N SER A 96 2.14 -20.29 4.79
CA SER A 96 3.04 -21.44 4.87
C SER A 96 4.51 -21.10 4.64
N LEU A 97 4.79 -19.96 3.99
CA LEU A 97 6.13 -19.43 3.80
C LEU A 97 6.63 -18.66 5.02
N ILE A 98 5.72 -18.19 5.89
CA ILE A 98 6.08 -17.46 7.10
C ILE A 98 6.44 -18.48 8.17
N ASP A 99 7.72 -18.50 8.57
CA ASP A 99 8.15 -19.21 9.76
C ASP A 99 7.85 -18.37 11.01
N PHE A 100 6.66 -18.59 11.58
CA PHE A 100 6.23 -17.91 12.81
C PHE A 100 7.13 -18.19 14.01
N ALA A 101 7.97 -19.23 13.97
CA ALA A 101 8.90 -19.54 15.05
C ALA A 101 10.19 -18.70 14.95
N SER A 102 10.61 -18.31 13.74
CA SER A 102 11.76 -17.41 13.53
C SER A 102 11.38 -15.93 13.62
N ASP A 103 10.12 -15.57 13.37
CA ASP A 103 9.60 -14.18 13.47
C ASP A 103 9.35 -13.72 14.93
N ASP A 104 9.42 -14.64 15.91
CA ASP A 104 9.39 -14.29 17.34
C ASP A 104 10.77 -13.79 17.81
N CYS A 105 11.14 -12.59 17.34
CA CYS A 105 12.40 -11.92 17.70
C CYS A 105 12.47 -11.53 19.19
N THR A 106 11.42 -11.76 19.99
CA THR A 106 11.44 -11.45 21.44
C THR A 106 12.32 -12.40 22.24
N LYS A 107 12.77 -13.50 21.64
CA LYS A 107 13.58 -14.55 22.28
C LYS A 107 15.05 -14.55 21.85
N VAL A 108 15.44 -13.67 20.94
CA VAL A 108 16.82 -13.57 20.43
C VAL A 108 17.29 -12.14 20.69
N ASP A 109 18.38 -12.00 21.45
CA ASP A 109 19.00 -10.69 21.66
C ASP A 109 19.60 -10.16 20.35
N ASP A 110 19.38 -8.87 20.05
CA ASP A 110 19.93 -8.21 18.87
C ASP A 110 21.45 -8.40 18.82
N THR A 111 21.99 -8.85 17.68
CA THR A 111 23.43 -9.00 17.48
C THR A 111 24.01 -7.69 16.92
N ASP A 112 25.31 -7.43 17.13
CA ASP A 112 26.02 -6.27 16.56
C ASP A 112 25.91 -6.15 15.02
N ARG A 113 25.49 -7.23 14.33
CA ARG A 113 25.24 -7.28 12.88
C ARG A 113 23.86 -6.73 12.48
N ASP A 114 22.90 -6.71 13.41
CA ASP A 114 21.52 -6.24 13.18
C ASP A 114 21.41 -4.71 13.34
N VAL A 115 22.42 -4.09 13.97
CA VAL A 115 22.55 -2.63 14.05
C VAL A 115 23.06 -2.09 12.71
N LYS A 116 22.16 -1.47 11.93
CA LYS A 116 22.56 -0.74 10.72
C LYS A 116 23.63 0.30 11.08
N PRO A 117 24.79 0.30 10.43
CA PRO A 117 25.89 1.20 10.80
C PRO A 117 25.44 2.66 10.64
N PHE A 118 25.38 3.38 11.76
CA PHE A 118 25.04 4.79 11.80
C PHE A 118 26.28 5.60 11.38
N HIS A 119 26.38 5.96 10.10
CA HIS A 119 27.50 6.74 9.61
C HIS A 119 27.34 8.21 10.04
N TYR A 120 28.03 8.63 11.10
CA TYR A 120 28.19 10.05 11.40
C TYR A 120 29.07 10.67 10.31
N GLN A 121 28.50 11.49 9.42
CA GLN A 121 29.27 12.15 8.36
C GLN A 121 30.15 13.26 8.96
N SER A 122 31.41 12.93 9.20
CA SER A 122 32.53 13.86 9.21
C SER A 122 33.30 13.70 7.90
N ARG A 123 33.61 14.80 7.20
CA ARG A 123 34.39 14.82 5.95
C ARG A 123 35.74 14.11 6.13
N SER A 124 35.98 12.99 5.46
CA SER A 124 37.16 12.74 4.58
C SER A 124 37.30 11.27 4.13
N ASP A 125 37.48 11.13 2.80
CA ASP A 125 38.15 10.12 1.97
C ASP A 125 38.55 8.74 2.54
N ALA A 126 37.91 7.67 2.03
CA ALA A 126 38.54 6.53 1.32
C ALA A 126 37.53 5.40 1.01
N PHE A 127 37.65 4.81 -0.18
CA PHE A 127 36.77 3.84 -0.87
C PHE A 127 37.20 2.36 -0.61
N PRO A 128 36.47 1.31 -1.10
CA PRO A 128 35.93 0.20 -0.28
C PRO A 128 36.47 -1.20 -0.66
N SER A 129 36.11 -2.24 0.10
CA SER A 129 35.41 -3.45 -0.41
C SER A 129 35.45 -4.62 0.60
N SER A 130 34.29 -5.16 0.96
CA SER A 130 34.06 -6.60 1.03
C SER A 130 32.56 -6.81 0.90
N VAL A 131 32.18 -7.35 -0.25
CA VAL A 131 30.82 -7.78 -0.55
C VAL A 131 30.74 -9.21 -0.04
N ASP A 132 29.96 -9.45 1.02
CA ASP A 132 29.60 -10.79 1.46
C ASP A 132 28.13 -10.97 1.09
N GLU A 133 27.89 -11.72 0.02
CA GLU A 133 26.57 -12.09 -0.49
C GLU A 133 25.98 -13.17 0.42
N SER A 134 25.15 -12.77 1.38
CA SER A 134 24.26 -13.70 2.08
C SER A 134 22.99 -13.90 1.25
N GLU A 135 22.97 -14.98 0.46
CA GLU A 135 21.78 -15.49 -0.24
C GLU A 135 20.77 -16.08 0.76
N THR A 136 19.87 -15.27 1.35
CA THR A 136 18.65 -15.81 2.00
C THR A 136 17.38 -14.92 1.97
N ASP A 137 17.38 -13.72 1.37
CA ASP A 137 16.27 -12.75 1.55
C ASP A 137 15.56 -12.26 0.26
N GLU A 138 15.70 -12.98 -0.88
CA GLU A 138 15.17 -12.46 -2.15
C GLU A 138 13.62 -12.42 -2.22
N ASP A 139 12.92 -13.35 -1.56
CA ASP A 139 11.46 -13.45 -1.69
C ASP A 139 10.69 -12.56 -0.70
N GLU A 140 11.20 -12.33 0.52
CA GLU A 140 10.51 -11.50 1.52
C GLU A 140 10.63 -10.00 1.21
N THR A 141 11.71 -9.58 0.57
CA THR A 141 11.95 -8.16 0.22
C THR A 141 11.14 -7.72 -1.01
N LYS A 142 10.72 -8.65 -1.87
CA LYS A 142 10.07 -8.36 -3.14
C LYS A 142 8.74 -7.59 -2.98
N TRP A 143 8.58 -6.51 -3.75
CA TRP A 143 7.34 -5.74 -3.81
C TRP A 143 6.21 -6.57 -4.46
N ASN A 144 5.03 -6.59 -3.84
CA ASN A 144 3.89 -7.39 -4.29
C ASN A 144 2.56 -6.64 -4.11
N ALA A 145 1.47 -7.17 -4.70
CA ALA A 145 0.17 -6.51 -4.71
C ALA A 145 -0.40 -6.26 -3.30
N ARG A 146 -0.06 -7.13 -2.35
CA ARG A 146 -0.42 -7.00 -0.93
C ARG A 146 0.27 -5.79 -0.28
N LYS A 147 1.58 -5.65 -0.47
CA LYS A 147 2.37 -4.49 0.01
C LYS A 147 1.91 -3.19 -0.66
N ALA A 148 1.62 -3.24 -1.96
CA ALA A 148 1.06 -2.10 -2.70
C ALA A 148 -0.31 -1.67 -2.17
N ALA A 149 -1.19 -2.63 -1.87
CA ALA A 149 -2.50 -2.34 -1.28
C ALA A 149 -2.37 -1.76 0.13
N ALA A 150 -1.45 -2.29 0.93
CA ALA A 150 -1.15 -1.76 2.27
C ALA A 150 -0.60 -0.33 2.22
N ARG A 151 0.34 -0.04 1.30
CA ARG A 151 0.86 1.32 1.08
C ARG A 151 -0.22 2.28 0.57
N THR A 152 -1.04 1.83 -0.36
CA THR A 152 -2.14 2.64 -0.90
C THR A 152 -3.12 3.00 0.20
N LEU A 153 -3.46 2.01 1.03
CA LEU A 153 -4.27 2.26 2.20
C LEU A 153 -3.57 3.32 3.07
N ASP A 154 -2.29 3.08 3.45
CA ASP A 154 -1.45 3.98 4.30
C ASP A 154 -1.52 5.43 3.88
N PHE A 155 -1.32 5.62 2.59
CA PHE A 155 -1.39 6.93 2.00
C PHE A 155 -2.78 7.56 2.15
N LEU A 156 -3.85 6.83 1.81
CA LEU A 156 -5.23 7.33 1.90
C LEU A 156 -5.67 7.65 3.33
N SER A 157 -5.17 6.97 4.36
CA SER A 157 -5.52 7.34 5.74
C SER A 157 -4.78 8.58 6.24
N ASN A 158 -3.59 8.84 5.71
CA ASN A 158 -2.77 9.98 6.11
C ASN A 158 -3.16 11.27 5.36
N CYS A 159 -3.94 11.15 4.28
CA CYS A 159 -4.52 12.29 3.59
C CYS A 159 -5.85 12.73 4.21
N ASN A 160 -5.91 13.99 4.68
CA ASN A 160 -7.08 14.56 5.35
C ASN A 160 -8.38 14.43 4.54
N ASP A 161 -8.31 14.62 3.22
CA ASP A 161 -9.49 14.59 2.35
C ASP A 161 -10.08 13.17 2.19
N TYR A 162 -9.25 12.14 2.32
CA TYR A 162 -9.63 10.75 2.11
C TYR A 162 -9.88 10.00 3.42
N ALA A 163 -9.26 10.40 4.53
CA ALA A 163 -9.28 9.67 5.80
C ALA A 163 -10.70 9.40 6.33
N ILE A 164 -11.55 10.42 6.42
CA ILE A 164 -12.92 10.27 6.94
C ILE A 164 -13.80 9.42 6.00
N PRO A 165 -13.87 9.71 4.69
CA PRO A 165 -14.59 8.84 3.75
C PRO A 165 -14.09 7.40 3.76
N LEU A 166 -12.77 7.19 3.82
CA LEU A 166 -12.13 5.88 3.88
C LEU A 166 -12.59 5.10 5.10
N LEU A 167 -12.53 5.71 6.30
CA LEU A 167 -12.92 5.07 7.55
C LEU A 167 -14.39 4.63 7.55
N LYS A 168 -15.28 5.46 6.97
CA LYS A 168 -16.71 5.13 6.84
C LYS A 168 -16.96 3.84 6.07
N HIS A 169 -16.12 3.55 5.06
CA HIS A 169 -16.27 2.36 4.22
C HIS A 169 -15.47 1.16 4.74
N ILE A 170 -14.31 1.38 5.34
CA ILE A 170 -13.44 0.31 5.84
C ILE A 170 -13.92 -0.24 7.19
N GLY A 171 -14.43 0.61 8.08
CA GLY A 171 -14.85 0.20 9.43
C GLY A 171 -15.77 -1.03 9.45
N PRO A 172 -16.89 -1.03 8.70
CA PRO A 172 -17.79 -2.18 8.63
C PRO A 172 -17.11 -3.45 8.10
N LEU A 173 -16.24 -3.31 7.10
CA LEU A 173 -15.55 -4.44 6.45
C LEU A 173 -14.54 -5.10 7.38
N ILE A 174 -13.85 -4.32 8.20
CA ILE A 174 -12.96 -4.85 9.23
C ILE A 174 -13.78 -5.61 10.28
N VAL A 175 -14.86 -5.02 10.78
CA VAL A 175 -15.71 -5.67 11.79
C VAL A 175 -16.28 -6.99 11.28
N GLU A 176 -16.78 -7.01 10.04
CA GLU A 176 -17.27 -8.23 9.39
C GLU A 176 -16.15 -9.28 9.26
N SER A 177 -14.96 -8.86 8.83
CA SER A 177 -13.82 -9.77 8.67
C SER A 177 -13.31 -10.32 10.00
N LEU A 178 -13.40 -9.56 11.09
CA LEU A 178 -13.05 -10.02 12.44
C LEU A 178 -14.09 -10.99 13.02
N GLN A 179 -15.36 -10.85 12.61
CA GLN A 179 -16.43 -11.75 13.04
C GLN A 179 -16.41 -13.08 12.30
N SER A 180 -15.92 -13.11 11.05
CA SER A 180 -15.68 -14.36 10.34
C SER A 180 -14.47 -15.09 10.94
N SER A 181 -14.67 -16.27 11.51
CA SER A 181 -13.62 -17.09 12.18
C SER A 181 -12.51 -17.62 11.25
N ASP A 182 -12.33 -17.05 10.05
CA ASP A 182 -11.19 -17.29 9.15
C ASP A 182 -10.04 -16.37 9.58
N ASP A 183 -9.64 -16.57 10.84
CA ASP A 183 -8.73 -15.70 11.57
C ASP A 183 -7.30 -16.19 11.34
N LEU A 184 -6.62 -15.48 10.45
CA LEU A 184 -5.23 -15.06 10.58
C LEU A 184 -5.14 -13.84 9.62
N VAL A 185 -4.08 -13.06 9.69
CA VAL A 185 -3.77 -11.95 8.76
C VAL A 185 -4.34 -10.57 9.04
N LEU A 186 -5.66 -10.35 9.09
CA LEU A 186 -6.17 -8.96 9.03
C LEU A 186 -5.78 -8.17 10.28
N THR A 187 -5.59 -8.84 11.41
CA THR A 187 -5.36 -8.22 12.72
C THR A 187 -4.01 -7.51 12.86
N LYS A 188 -2.85 -8.10 12.49
CA LYS A 188 -1.56 -7.40 12.74
C LYS A 188 -1.39 -6.14 11.88
N THR A 189 -1.70 -6.22 10.58
CA THR A 189 -1.54 -5.09 9.66
C THR A 189 -2.58 -4.01 9.94
N LEU A 190 -3.86 -4.35 10.14
CA LEU A 190 -4.88 -3.34 10.44
C LEU A 190 -4.81 -2.80 11.87
N TYR A 191 -4.37 -3.58 12.87
CA TYR A 191 -4.27 -3.08 14.25
C TYR A 191 -3.13 -2.07 14.40
N SER A 192 -1.96 -2.33 13.80
CA SER A 192 -0.89 -1.33 13.70
C SER A 192 -1.37 -0.06 12.98
N TYR A 193 -2.20 -0.26 11.95
CA TYR A 193 -2.69 0.80 11.10
C TYR A 193 -3.78 1.67 11.74
N VAL A 194 -4.78 1.06 12.39
CA VAL A 194 -5.81 1.78 13.17
C VAL A 194 -5.16 2.49 14.36
N HIS A 195 -4.14 1.89 14.98
CA HIS A 195 -3.39 2.56 16.04
C HIS A 195 -2.59 3.76 15.51
N SER A 196 -1.89 3.62 14.38
CA SER A 196 -1.13 4.70 13.74
C SER A 196 -2.03 5.83 13.23
N ALA A 197 -3.12 5.50 12.51
CA ALA A 197 -4.08 6.47 12.00
C ALA A 197 -4.84 7.19 13.12
N HIS A 198 -5.21 6.49 14.20
CA HIS A 198 -5.84 7.13 15.37
C HIS A 198 -4.88 8.08 16.10
N ILE A 199 -3.59 7.73 16.19
CA ILE A 199 -2.56 8.63 16.74
C ILE A 199 -2.43 9.87 15.85
N HIS A 200 -2.31 9.72 14.53
CA HIS A 200 -2.15 10.84 13.60
C HIS A 200 -3.36 11.79 13.59
N ILE A 201 -4.58 11.25 13.55
CA ILE A 201 -5.83 12.02 13.62
C ILE A 201 -5.94 12.76 14.96
N HIS A 202 -5.58 12.12 16.07
CA HIS A 202 -5.60 12.77 17.38
C HIS A 202 -4.54 13.87 17.50
N THR A 203 -3.31 13.67 17.01
CA THR A 203 -2.28 14.74 16.97
C THR A 203 -2.69 15.92 16.09
N HIS A 204 -3.31 15.69 14.93
CA HIS A 204 -3.75 16.77 14.05
C HIS A 204 -4.99 17.52 14.57
N LEU A 205 -5.95 16.84 15.19
CA LEU A 205 -7.09 17.50 15.86
C LEU A 205 -6.61 18.31 17.07
N THR A 206 -5.65 17.79 17.84
CA THR A 206 -5.06 18.52 18.97
C THR A 206 -4.29 19.75 18.48
N PHE A 207 -3.54 19.63 17.37
CA PHE A 207 -2.81 20.74 16.75
C PHE A 207 -3.76 21.80 16.18
N PHE A 208 -4.81 21.40 15.47
CA PHE A 208 -5.82 22.31 14.92
C PHE A 208 -6.59 23.08 16.02
N PHE A 209 -6.91 22.43 17.14
CA PHE A 209 -7.53 23.10 18.29
C PHE A 209 -6.55 24.02 19.05
N LEU A 210 -5.25 23.72 19.07
CA LEU A 210 -4.23 24.57 19.69
C LEU A 210 -3.84 25.78 18.84
N THR A 211 -3.89 25.68 17.50
CA THR A 211 -3.59 26.81 16.59
C THR A 211 -4.78 27.73 16.34
N SER A 212 -5.98 27.36 16.77
CA SER A 212 -7.21 28.13 16.56
C SER A 212 -7.65 28.93 17.80
N THR A 213 -6.81 28.97 18.84
CA THR A 213 -7.03 29.70 20.10
C THR A 213 -6.06 30.87 20.31
N ASP A 214 -5.60 31.51 19.24
CA ASP A 214 -5.01 32.87 19.26
C ASP A 214 -5.78 33.79 18.29
#